data_AF-A0A8J6WYK3-F1
#
_entry.id   AF-A0A8J6WYK3-F1
#
_cell.length_a   1.000
_cell.length_b   1.000
_cell.length_c   1.000
_cell.angle_alpha   90.00
_cell.angle_beta   90.00
_cell.angle_gamma   90.00
#
_symmetry.space_group_name_H-M   'P 1'
#
loop_
_entity.id
_entity.type
_entity.pdbx_description
1 polymer ?
#
loop_
_entity_poly.entity_id
_entity_poly.type
_entity_poly.pdbx_seq_one_letter_code
_entity_poly.pdbx_strand_id
1 'polypeptide(L)'
;MKKLIKGLREFQAGYFSQHQDLFEQLAHGQKPRVLFIACSDSRIDPNLITQAQLGELFVIRNAGNLIPPFGAANGGEGAAVEYAIHALGIEQVIVCGHSHCGAMKGLLKLSSLEEEMPLVYEWLKHAEATRRLLREHYSDREGEELLESAIAENVITQLENLKTYPVIHSKLHEGKLALHGWVYSIETGEVLSYDPEEHEFLPPHSKISSRTWPNFAVTESKPAPPEPKPSRNFPEDELSAYSWLPREQAHRIYRGSY
;
A
#
# COMPACT_ATOMS: atom_id res chain seq x y z
N MET A 1 21.13 -4.49 8.46
CA MET A 1 20.66 -4.36 9.87
C MET A 1 21.19 -3.14 10.62
N LYS A 2 22.51 -2.88 10.71
CA LYS A 2 23.05 -1.70 11.44
C LYS A 2 22.41 -0.36 11.03
N LYS A 3 22.23 -0.11 9.72
CA LYS A 3 21.56 1.09 9.19
C LYS A 3 20.11 1.24 9.70
N LEU A 4 19.33 0.15 9.72
CA LEU A 4 17.94 0.18 10.17
C LEU A 4 17.84 0.48 11.67
N ILE A 5 18.71 -0.11 12.49
CA ILE A 5 18.75 0.17 13.94
C ILE A 5 19.11 1.64 14.21
N LYS A 6 20.04 2.20 13.44
CA LYS A 6 20.34 3.64 13.49
C LYS A 6 19.10 4.47 13.10
N GLY A 7 18.42 4.09 12.02
CA GLY A 7 17.19 4.73 11.56
C GLY A 7 16.07 4.71 12.62
N LEU A 8 15.93 3.65 13.41
CA LEU A 8 14.96 3.62 14.53
C LEU A 8 15.27 4.67 15.59
N ARG A 9 16.56 4.86 15.92
CA ARG A 9 16.98 5.90 16.88
C ARG A 9 16.73 7.30 16.33
N GLU A 10 17.00 7.49 15.04
CA GLU A 10 16.75 8.76 14.33
C GLU A 10 15.24 9.06 14.25
N PHE A 11 14.41 8.06 13.99
CA PHE A 11 12.95 8.19 14.00
C PHE A 11 12.43 8.61 15.38
N GLN A 12 12.88 7.94 16.45
CA GLN A 12 12.47 8.26 17.82
C GLN A 12 12.89 9.68 18.23
N ALA A 13 14.15 10.05 17.97
CA ALA A 13 14.70 11.35 18.34
C ALA A 13 14.23 12.51 17.44
N GLY A 14 13.81 12.21 16.20
CA GLY A 14 13.37 13.18 15.21
C GLY A 14 11.86 13.20 15.08
N TYR A 15 11.34 12.50 14.06
CA TYR A 15 9.94 12.56 13.66
C TYR A 15 8.97 12.25 14.80
N PHE A 16 9.18 11.17 15.55
CA PHE A 16 8.30 10.79 16.66
C PHE A 16 8.23 11.88 17.73
N SER A 17 9.39 12.41 18.17
CA SER A 17 9.45 13.44 19.20
C SER A 17 8.78 14.75 18.79
N GLN A 18 8.72 15.03 17.49
CA GLN A 18 8.03 16.22 16.94
C GLN A 18 6.52 16.01 16.74
N HIS A 19 6.04 14.76 16.77
CA HIS A 19 4.65 14.40 16.48
C HIS A 19 4.01 13.55 17.59
N GLN A 20 4.43 13.76 18.86
CA GLN A 20 3.97 12.93 19.99
C GLN A 20 2.44 12.91 20.12
N ASP A 21 1.79 14.06 19.98
CA ASP A 21 0.33 14.17 20.03
C ASP A 21 -0.37 13.31 18.97
N LEU A 22 0.18 13.26 17.74
CA LEU A 22 -0.34 12.40 16.67
C LEU A 22 -0.21 10.92 17.05
N PHE A 23 0.96 10.50 17.56
CA PHE A 23 1.16 9.11 17.98
C PHE A 23 0.28 8.73 19.18
N GLU A 24 0.06 9.63 20.13
CA GLU A 24 -0.87 9.41 21.24
C GLU A 24 -2.30 9.23 20.73
N GLN A 25 -2.75 10.07 19.80
CA GLN A 25 -4.06 9.93 19.17
C GLN A 25 -4.19 8.59 18.43
N LEU A 26 -3.20 8.22 17.61
CA LEU A 26 -3.20 6.97 16.84
C LEU A 26 -3.13 5.72 17.74
N ALA A 27 -2.56 5.83 18.96
CA ALA A 27 -2.54 4.73 19.92
C ALA A 27 -3.96 4.35 20.42
N HIS A 28 -4.94 5.26 20.34
CA HIS A 28 -6.32 4.97 20.69
C HIS A 28 -7.13 4.32 19.56
N GLY A 29 -6.62 4.33 18.33
CA GLY A 29 -7.26 3.67 17.19
C GLY A 29 -6.91 4.33 15.86
N GLN A 30 -7.14 3.59 14.77
CA GLN A 30 -6.94 4.05 13.40
C GLN A 30 -8.27 4.43 12.75
N LYS A 31 -8.25 5.47 11.90
CA LYS A 31 -9.39 5.87 11.05
C LYS A 31 -8.92 6.28 9.64
N PRO A 32 -8.26 5.36 8.91
CA PRO A 32 -7.84 5.61 7.54
C PRO A 32 -9.04 5.89 6.65
N ARG A 33 -8.83 6.72 5.63
CA ARG A 33 -9.87 7.12 4.66
C ARG A 33 -9.76 6.39 3.34
N VAL A 34 -8.61 5.78 3.07
CA VAL A 34 -8.28 5.14 1.80
C VAL A 34 -7.66 3.77 2.05
N LEU A 35 -8.14 2.77 1.32
CA LEU A 35 -7.48 1.48 1.16
C LEU A 35 -6.56 1.59 -0.06
N PHE A 36 -5.26 1.52 0.16
CA PHE A 36 -4.25 1.63 -0.89
C PHE A 36 -3.60 0.27 -1.14
N ILE A 37 -3.87 -0.33 -2.30
CA ILE A 37 -3.33 -1.62 -2.72
C ILE A 37 -2.17 -1.34 -3.67
N ALA A 38 -0.95 -1.76 -3.30
CA ALA A 38 0.27 -1.45 -4.03
C ALA A 38 1.19 -2.68 -4.16
N CYS A 39 2.20 -2.56 -5.01
CA CYS A 39 3.18 -3.63 -5.17
C CYS A 39 4.15 -3.67 -3.98
N SER A 40 4.67 -4.85 -3.64
CA SER A 40 5.77 -5.03 -2.66
C SER A 40 7.11 -4.46 -3.13
N ASP A 41 7.20 -3.96 -4.36
CA ASP A 41 8.40 -3.35 -4.93
C ASP A 41 8.96 -2.26 -4.01
N SER A 42 10.25 -2.37 -3.67
CA SER A 42 10.91 -1.51 -2.69
C SER A 42 11.02 -0.04 -3.10
N ARG A 43 10.71 0.29 -4.36
CA ARG A 43 10.66 1.65 -4.90
C ARG A 43 9.30 2.34 -4.66
N ILE A 44 8.33 1.59 -4.13
CA ILE A 44 6.97 2.07 -3.89
C ILE A 44 6.76 2.30 -2.39
N ASP A 45 6.37 3.53 -2.05
CA ASP A 45 5.91 3.93 -0.73
C ASP A 45 4.64 4.78 -0.88
N PRO A 46 3.45 4.21 -0.61
CA PRO A 46 2.17 4.91 -0.76
C PRO A 46 2.07 6.22 0.02
N ASN A 47 2.62 6.28 1.23
CA ASN A 47 2.59 7.52 2.03
C ASN A 47 3.48 8.58 1.39
N LEU A 48 4.66 8.20 0.90
CA LEU A 48 5.58 9.13 0.26
C LEU A 48 5.00 9.71 -1.04
N ILE A 49 4.48 8.87 -1.93
CA ILE A 49 3.97 9.33 -3.24
C ILE A 49 2.72 10.21 -3.12
N THR A 50 1.92 10.02 -2.05
CA THR A 50 0.69 10.81 -1.81
C THR A 50 0.86 11.92 -0.77
N GLN A 51 2.03 12.01 -0.12
CA GLN A 51 2.27 12.86 1.06
C GLN A 51 1.26 12.63 2.19
N ALA A 52 0.68 11.42 2.29
CA ALA A 52 -0.25 11.05 3.34
C ALA A 52 0.44 10.95 4.70
N GLN A 53 -0.26 11.36 5.75
CA GLN A 53 0.17 11.24 7.13
C GLN A 53 -0.08 9.82 7.68
N LEU A 54 0.57 9.51 8.80
CA LEU A 54 0.33 8.27 9.52
C LEU A 54 -1.16 8.16 9.91
N GLY A 55 -1.74 7.00 9.61
CA GLY A 55 -3.15 6.71 9.89
C GLY A 55 -4.14 7.15 8.80
N GLU A 56 -3.71 7.80 7.72
CA GLU A 56 -4.60 8.19 6.62
C GLU A 56 -4.85 7.06 5.60
N LEU A 57 -3.84 6.21 5.38
CA LEU A 57 -3.90 5.08 4.46
C LEU A 57 -3.91 3.74 5.21
N PHE A 58 -4.81 2.83 4.81
CA PHE A 58 -4.72 1.40 5.12
C PHE A 58 -4.13 0.68 3.91
N VAL A 59 -3.03 -0.05 4.08
CA VAL A 59 -2.19 -0.47 2.94
C VAL A 59 -2.12 -1.99 2.80
N ILE A 60 -2.36 -2.50 1.59
CA ILE A 60 -2.07 -3.87 1.19
C ILE A 60 -0.88 -3.85 0.23
N ARG A 61 0.11 -4.73 0.44
CA ARG A 61 1.25 -4.89 -0.47
C ARG A 61 1.52 -6.35 -0.78
N ASN A 62 1.55 -6.68 -2.07
CA ASN A 62 1.99 -7.99 -2.57
C ASN A 62 2.69 -7.84 -3.93
N ALA A 63 3.31 -8.90 -4.46
CA ALA A 63 4.00 -8.84 -5.74
C ALA A 63 3.00 -8.62 -6.88
N GLY A 64 3.03 -7.45 -7.52
CA GLY A 64 2.15 -7.11 -8.64
C GLY A 64 0.80 -6.52 -8.26
N ASN A 65 0.61 -6.10 -7.00
CA ASN A 65 -0.60 -5.42 -6.52
C ASN A 65 -1.90 -6.15 -6.88
N LEU A 66 -1.89 -7.49 -6.80
CA LEU A 66 -3.01 -8.32 -7.18
C LEU A 66 -4.02 -8.45 -6.05
N ILE A 67 -5.29 -8.50 -6.43
CA ILE A 67 -6.38 -8.95 -5.57
C ILE A 67 -7.03 -10.12 -6.30
N PRO A 68 -6.89 -11.36 -5.81
CA PRO A 68 -7.61 -12.49 -6.39
C PRO A 68 -9.13 -12.26 -6.38
N PRO A 69 -9.88 -12.83 -7.33
CA PRO A 69 -11.35 -12.83 -7.26
C PRO A 69 -11.85 -13.42 -5.94
N PHE A 70 -13.02 -12.99 -5.47
CA PHE A 70 -13.60 -13.49 -4.23
C PHE A 70 -13.75 -15.03 -4.27
N GLY A 71 -13.23 -15.69 -3.23
CA GLY A 71 -13.21 -17.15 -3.11
C GLY A 71 -12.12 -17.88 -3.90
N ALA A 72 -11.33 -17.18 -4.73
CA ALA A 72 -10.25 -17.79 -5.51
C ALA A 72 -8.95 -18.01 -4.72
N ALA A 73 -8.77 -17.32 -3.60
CA ALA A 73 -7.60 -17.44 -2.73
C ALA A 73 -8.00 -17.37 -1.25
N ASN A 74 -7.16 -17.92 -0.39
CA ASN A 74 -7.29 -17.87 1.08
C ASN A 74 -6.10 -17.14 1.75
N GLY A 75 -5.48 -16.20 1.01
CA GLY A 75 -4.42 -15.32 1.49
C GLY A 75 -4.94 -14.17 2.37
N GLY A 76 -4.11 -13.15 2.56
CA GLY A 76 -4.42 -12.00 3.41
C GLY A 76 -5.21 -10.89 2.72
N GLU A 77 -5.24 -10.87 1.38
CA GLU A 77 -5.80 -9.80 0.55
C GLU A 77 -7.29 -9.60 0.84
N GLY A 78 -8.08 -10.67 0.73
CA GLY A 78 -9.52 -10.60 0.91
C GLY A 78 -9.94 -10.20 2.32
N ALA A 79 -9.24 -10.72 3.34
CA ALA A 79 -9.50 -10.38 4.72
C ALA A 79 -9.15 -8.90 5.02
N ALA A 80 -8.04 -8.41 4.46
CA ALA A 80 -7.64 -7.01 4.60
C ALA A 80 -8.61 -6.05 3.88
N VAL A 81 -9.10 -6.41 2.69
CA VAL A 81 -10.17 -5.68 2.00
C VAL A 81 -11.44 -5.65 2.86
N GLU A 82 -11.89 -6.80 3.37
CA GLU A 82 -13.08 -6.86 4.22
C GLU A 82 -12.94 -6.00 5.47
N TYR A 83 -11.80 -6.08 6.16
CA TYR A 83 -11.54 -5.26 7.34
C TYR A 83 -11.55 -3.76 7.02
N ALA A 84 -10.89 -3.35 5.94
CA ALA A 84 -10.85 -1.94 5.53
C ALA A 84 -12.24 -1.37 5.26
N ILE A 85 -13.08 -2.10 4.54
CA ILE A 85 -14.40 -1.59 4.14
C ILE A 85 -15.45 -1.77 5.24
N HIS A 86 -15.49 -2.95 5.88
CA HIS A 86 -16.50 -3.26 6.88
C HIS A 86 -16.18 -2.69 8.26
N ALA A 87 -14.96 -2.94 8.76
CA ALA A 87 -14.59 -2.58 10.13
C ALA A 87 -14.12 -1.12 10.24
N LEU A 88 -13.35 -0.63 9.25
CA LEU A 88 -12.83 0.74 9.27
C LEU A 88 -13.73 1.75 8.55
N GLY A 89 -14.71 1.28 7.77
CA GLY A 89 -15.64 2.15 7.07
C GLY A 89 -14.99 2.99 5.96
N ILE A 90 -13.92 2.48 5.34
CA ILE A 90 -13.26 3.17 4.23
C ILE A 90 -14.19 3.25 3.02
N GLU A 91 -14.22 4.42 2.38
CA GLU A 91 -15.08 4.73 1.21
C GLU A 91 -14.27 4.93 -0.09
N GLN A 92 -12.94 4.83 -0.04
CA GLN A 92 -12.05 5.02 -1.19
C GLN A 92 -11.07 3.86 -1.29
N VAL A 93 -11.01 3.19 -2.44
CA VAL A 93 -10.05 2.11 -2.70
C VAL A 93 -9.23 2.47 -3.93
N ILE A 94 -7.91 2.39 -3.79
CA ILE A 94 -6.97 2.61 -4.88
C ILE A 94 -6.22 1.31 -5.14
N VAL A 95 -6.22 0.84 -6.39
CA VAL A 95 -5.25 -0.15 -6.88
C VAL A 95 -4.18 0.59 -7.66
N CYS A 96 -2.95 0.56 -7.16
CA CYS A 96 -1.82 1.26 -7.77
C CYS A 96 -0.82 0.27 -8.37
N GLY A 97 -0.80 0.21 -9.70
CA GLY A 97 0.30 -0.35 -10.49
C GLY A 97 1.49 0.60 -10.54
N HIS A 98 2.61 0.16 -11.12
CA HIS A 98 3.79 1.01 -11.28
C HIS A 98 4.67 0.58 -12.47
N SER A 99 5.43 1.54 -13.02
CA SER A 99 6.40 1.27 -14.10
C SER A 99 7.46 0.25 -13.66
N HIS A 100 7.99 -0.50 -14.63
CA HIS A 100 9.02 -1.53 -14.41
C HIS A 100 8.64 -2.63 -13.40
N CYS A 101 7.37 -3.01 -13.30
CA CYS A 101 6.91 -4.01 -12.34
C CYS A 101 7.49 -5.41 -12.62
N GLY A 102 8.24 -5.96 -11.66
CA GLY A 102 8.84 -7.29 -11.79
C GLY A 102 7.80 -8.42 -11.91
N ALA A 103 6.67 -8.30 -11.21
CA ALA A 103 5.59 -9.28 -11.30
C ALA A 103 4.95 -9.31 -12.69
N MET A 104 4.76 -8.14 -13.33
CA MET A 104 4.22 -8.06 -14.68
C MET A 104 5.24 -8.57 -15.73
N LYS A 105 6.54 -8.29 -15.55
CA LYS A 105 7.60 -8.93 -16.34
C LYS A 105 7.56 -10.45 -16.22
N GLY A 106 7.30 -10.97 -15.01
CA GLY A 106 7.09 -12.38 -14.75
C GLY A 106 5.85 -12.94 -15.45
N LEU A 107 4.73 -12.22 -15.41
CA LEU A 107 3.47 -12.62 -16.05
C LEU A 107 3.61 -12.76 -17.57
N LEU A 108 4.37 -11.87 -18.21
CA LEU A 108 4.68 -11.94 -19.64
C LEU A 108 5.54 -13.15 -20.02
N LYS A 109 6.24 -13.75 -19.04
CA LYS A 109 7.11 -14.93 -19.21
C LYS A 109 6.68 -16.06 -18.28
N LEU A 110 5.37 -16.20 -18.02
CA LEU A 110 4.85 -17.02 -16.92
C LEU A 110 5.39 -18.47 -16.91
N SER A 111 5.48 -19.11 -18.08
CA SER A 111 5.99 -20.49 -18.18
C SER A 111 7.44 -20.66 -17.74
N SER A 112 8.28 -19.62 -17.81
CA SER A 112 9.66 -19.71 -17.33
C SER A 112 9.77 -19.68 -15.81
N LEU A 113 8.70 -19.33 -15.09
CA LEU A 113 8.69 -19.25 -13.63
C LEU A 113 8.31 -20.56 -12.95
N GLU A 114 7.74 -21.52 -13.68
CA GLU A 114 7.17 -22.74 -13.10
C GLU A 114 8.20 -23.55 -12.30
N GLU A 115 9.43 -23.67 -12.81
CA GLU A 115 10.51 -24.40 -12.15
C GLU A 115 11.28 -23.55 -11.15
N GLU A 116 11.62 -22.30 -11.50
CA GLU A 116 12.52 -21.46 -10.70
C GLU A 116 11.80 -20.72 -9.55
N MET A 117 10.53 -20.36 -9.75
CA MET A 117 9.74 -19.55 -8.81
C MET A 117 8.29 -20.04 -8.72
N PRO A 118 8.05 -21.31 -8.33
CA PRO A 118 6.74 -21.95 -8.39
C PRO A 118 5.64 -21.21 -7.61
N LEU A 119 5.98 -20.59 -6.46
CA LEU A 119 5.01 -19.81 -5.70
C LEU A 119 4.61 -18.51 -6.41
N VAL A 120 5.54 -17.86 -7.11
CA VAL A 120 5.23 -16.67 -7.91
C VAL A 120 4.45 -17.07 -9.16
N TYR A 121 4.79 -18.20 -9.78
CA TYR A 121 4.02 -18.76 -10.88
C TYR A 121 2.56 -19.00 -10.48
N GLU A 122 2.30 -19.69 -9.36
CA GLU A 122 0.92 -19.91 -8.86
C GLU A 122 0.23 -18.60 -8.51
N TRP A 123 0.92 -17.68 -7.83
CA TRP A 123 0.38 -16.37 -7.48
C TRP A 123 -0.06 -15.57 -8.70
N LEU A 124 0.76 -15.54 -9.75
CA LEU A 124 0.47 -14.81 -10.98
C LEU A 124 -0.69 -15.39 -11.78
N LYS A 125 -1.17 -16.62 -11.49
CA LYS A 125 -2.41 -17.13 -12.08
C LYS A 125 -3.64 -16.31 -11.70
N HIS A 126 -3.61 -15.59 -10.57
CA HIS A 126 -4.67 -14.64 -10.24
C HIS A 126 -4.73 -13.43 -11.18
N ALA A 127 -3.70 -13.22 -12.02
CA ALA A 127 -3.66 -12.25 -13.11
C ALA A 127 -3.78 -12.90 -14.50
N GLU A 128 -4.25 -14.14 -14.62
CA GLU A 128 -4.39 -14.81 -15.93
C GLU A 128 -5.36 -14.06 -16.86
N ALA A 129 -6.39 -13.40 -16.32
CA ALA A 129 -7.30 -12.57 -17.10
C ALA A 129 -6.53 -11.44 -17.82
N THR A 130 -5.63 -10.75 -17.12
CA THR A 130 -4.70 -9.78 -17.71
C THR A 130 -3.88 -10.40 -18.84
N ARG A 131 -3.25 -11.56 -18.58
CA ARG A 131 -2.41 -12.25 -19.57
C ARG A 131 -3.19 -12.63 -20.82
N ARG A 132 -4.46 -13.02 -20.67
CA ARG A 132 -5.35 -13.33 -21.80
C ARG A 132 -5.71 -12.09 -22.60
N LEU A 133 -6.12 -11.00 -21.95
CA LEU A 133 -6.44 -9.72 -22.61
C LEU A 133 -5.24 -9.18 -23.41
N LEU A 134 -4.03 -9.30 -22.89
CA LEU A 134 -2.80 -8.93 -23.61
C LEU A 134 -2.61 -9.74 -24.89
N ARG A 135 -2.86 -11.05 -24.87
CA ARG A 135 -2.76 -11.89 -26.06
C ARG A 135 -3.82 -11.56 -27.12
N GLU A 136 -5.02 -11.17 -26.67
CA GLU A 136 -6.16 -10.91 -27.56
C GLU A 136 -6.12 -9.51 -28.18
N HIS A 137 -5.68 -8.50 -27.41
CA HIS A 137 -5.81 -7.08 -27.80
C HIS A 137 -4.48 -6.36 -28.03
N TYR A 138 -3.35 -6.94 -27.61
CA TYR A 138 -2.03 -6.29 -27.63
C TYR A 138 -0.95 -7.18 -28.27
N SER A 139 -1.36 -8.10 -29.15
CA SER A 139 -0.47 -9.09 -29.79
C SER A 139 0.60 -8.48 -30.70
N ASP A 140 0.43 -7.22 -31.09
CA ASP A 140 1.33 -6.42 -31.92
C ASP A 140 2.39 -5.65 -31.12
N ARG A 141 2.27 -5.59 -29.79
CA ARG A 141 3.22 -4.88 -28.91
C ARG A 141 4.30 -5.82 -28.39
N GLU A 142 5.51 -5.29 -28.24
CA GLU A 142 6.66 -6.01 -27.69
C GLU A 142 7.44 -5.16 -26.67
N GLY A 143 8.38 -5.78 -25.97
CA GLY A 143 9.31 -5.07 -25.10
C GLY A 143 8.64 -4.25 -24.01
N GLU A 144 9.01 -2.97 -23.91
CA GLU A 144 8.51 -2.05 -22.88
C GLU A 144 7.04 -1.66 -23.12
N GLU A 145 6.61 -1.47 -24.38
CA GLU A 145 5.21 -1.13 -24.69
C GLU A 145 4.23 -2.24 -24.26
N LEU A 146 4.64 -3.50 -24.44
CA LEU A 146 3.86 -4.65 -23.95
C LEU A 146 3.81 -4.68 -22.42
N LEU A 147 4.91 -4.31 -21.75
CA LEU A 147 4.97 -4.24 -20.29
C LEU A 147 4.09 -3.12 -19.73
N GLU A 148 4.12 -1.94 -20.33
CA GLU A 148 3.24 -0.82 -19.97
C GLU A 148 1.78 -1.22 -20.09
N SER A 149 1.43 -1.89 -21.20
CA SER A 149 0.09 -2.44 -21.42
C SER A 149 -0.28 -3.46 -20.34
N ALA A 150 0.65 -4.34 -19.97
CA ALA A 150 0.43 -5.34 -18.92
C ALA A 150 0.19 -4.71 -17.54
N ILE A 151 0.91 -3.63 -17.21
CA ILE A 151 0.73 -2.91 -15.95
C ILE A 151 -0.66 -2.25 -15.90
N ALA A 152 -1.04 -1.55 -16.97
CA ALA A 152 -2.34 -0.88 -17.07
C ALA A 152 -3.51 -1.88 -17.00
N GLU A 153 -3.47 -2.93 -17.82
CA GLU A 153 -4.49 -3.98 -17.85
C GLU A 153 -4.59 -4.74 -16.53
N ASN A 154 -3.46 -4.93 -15.84
CA ASN A 154 -3.46 -5.57 -14.54
C ASN A 154 -4.24 -4.75 -13.51
N VAL A 155 -4.04 -3.43 -13.48
CA VAL A 155 -4.79 -2.52 -12.59
C VAL A 155 -6.28 -2.64 -12.85
N ILE A 156 -6.71 -2.56 -14.12
CA ILE A 156 -8.14 -2.69 -14.48
C ILE A 156 -8.69 -4.05 -14.06
N THR A 157 -7.97 -5.14 -14.33
CA THR A 157 -8.35 -6.49 -13.92
C THR A 157 -8.54 -6.61 -12.41
N GLN A 158 -7.68 -5.96 -11.61
CA GLN A 158 -7.80 -5.98 -10.16
C GLN A 158 -9.01 -5.20 -9.65
N LEU A 159 -9.40 -4.11 -10.34
CA LEU A 159 -10.65 -3.40 -10.04
C LEU A 159 -11.86 -4.32 -10.29
N GLU A 160 -11.86 -5.08 -11.38
CA GLU A 160 -12.91 -6.06 -11.65
C GLU A 160 -12.94 -7.18 -10.61
N ASN A 161 -11.77 -7.69 -10.20
CA ASN A 161 -11.69 -8.69 -9.13
C ASN A 161 -12.27 -8.14 -7.82
N LEU A 162 -11.96 -6.89 -7.44
CA LEU A 162 -12.52 -6.24 -6.25
C LEU A 162 -14.06 -6.18 -6.29
N LYS A 163 -14.66 -5.91 -7.44
CA LYS A 163 -16.13 -5.88 -7.60
C LYS A 163 -16.81 -7.21 -7.30
N THR A 164 -16.07 -8.33 -7.32
CA THR A 164 -16.60 -9.66 -6.96
C THR A 164 -16.76 -9.86 -5.45
N TYR A 165 -16.14 -9.02 -4.61
CA TYR A 165 -16.24 -9.13 -3.16
C TYR A 165 -17.61 -8.63 -2.67
N PRO A 166 -18.36 -9.40 -1.84
CA PRO A 166 -19.68 -9.00 -1.39
C PRO A 166 -19.73 -7.63 -0.71
N VAL A 167 -18.73 -7.32 0.12
CA VAL A 167 -18.64 -6.02 0.83
C VAL A 167 -18.42 -4.84 -0.13
N ILE A 168 -17.61 -5.03 -1.17
CA ILE A 168 -17.34 -4.02 -2.20
C ILE A 168 -18.58 -3.83 -3.06
N HIS A 169 -19.15 -4.93 -3.57
CA HIS A 169 -20.35 -4.92 -4.40
C HIS A 169 -21.51 -4.17 -3.73
N SER A 170 -21.79 -4.49 -2.47
CA SER A 170 -22.83 -3.83 -1.68
C SER A 170 -22.59 -2.31 -1.56
N LYS A 171 -21.38 -1.88 -1.20
CA LYS A 171 -21.06 -0.47 -1.01
C LYS A 171 -21.02 0.35 -2.30
N LEU A 172 -20.62 -0.26 -3.42
CA LEU A 172 -20.73 0.36 -4.75
C LEU A 172 -22.19 0.58 -5.13
N HIS A 173 -23.06 -0.42 -4.92
CA HIS A 173 -24.49 -0.28 -5.20
C HIS A 173 -25.15 0.81 -4.36
N GLU A 174 -24.71 0.99 -3.11
CA GLU A 174 -25.16 2.07 -2.22
C GLU A 174 -24.59 3.46 -2.58
N GLY A 175 -23.63 3.55 -3.52
CA GLY A 175 -22.94 4.80 -3.85
C GLY A 175 -22.04 5.32 -2.71
N LYS A 176 -21.58 4.43 -1.81
CA LYS A 176 -20.74 4.77 -0.64
C LYS A 176 -19.28 4.35 -0.78
N LEU A 177 -18.89 3.83 -1.94
CA LEU A 177 -17.54 3.40 -2.23
C LEU A 177 -17.16 3.85 -3.62
N ALA A 178 -15.91 4.28 -3.80
CA ALA A 178 -15.32 4.50 -5.11
C ALA A 178 -14.05 3.65 -5.25
N LEU A 179 -13.88 3.06 -6.44
CA LEU A 179 -12.67 2.33 -6.82
C LEU A 179 -11.88 3.17 -7.83
N HIS A 180 -10.57 3.24 -7.64
CA HIS A 180 -9.66 4.01 -8.48
C HIS A 180 -8.49 3.13 -8.94
N GLY A 181 -8.18 3.15 -10.22
CA GLY A 181 -7.01 2.48 -10.78
C GLY A 181 -5.91 3.48 -11.06
N TRP A 182 -4.75 3.35 -10.43
CA TRP A 182 -3.60 4.23 -10.63
C TRP A 182 -2.42 3.48 -11.23
N VAL A 183 -1.61 4.19 -12.02
CA VAL A 183 -0.29 3.74 -12.48
C VAL A 183 0.73 4.80 -12.12
N TYR A 184 1.71 4.43 -11.30
CA TYR A 184 2.81 5.31 -10.88
C TYR A 184 4.08 5.08 -11.72
N SER A 185 4.58 6.14 -12.34
CA SER A 185 5.83 6.12 -13.10
C SER A 185 7.01 6.45 -12.20
N ILE A 186 7.86 5.45 -11.92
CA ILE A 186 9.00 5.59 -11.00
C ILE A 186 10.02 6.61 -11.51
N GLU A 187 10.22 6.70 -12.83
CA GLU A 187 11.22 7.58 -13.44
C GLU A 187 10.82 9.06 -13.39
N THR A 188 9.53 9.37 -13.56
CA THR A 188 9.03 10.75 -13.65
C THR A 188 8.40 11.23 -12.34
N GLY A 189 7.99 10.31 -11.47
CA GLY A 189 7.22 10.61 -10.27
C GLY A 189 5.73 10.89 -10.54
N GLU A 190 5.29 10.76 -11.80
CA GLU A 190 3.90 11.02 -12.19
C GLU A 190 3.00 9.84 -11.85
N VAL A 191 1.74 10.14 -11.57
CA VAL A 191 0.67 9.14 -11.41
C VAL A 191 -0.37 9.43 -12.48
N LEU A 192 -0.83 8.39 -13.18
CA LEU A 192 -2.02 8.42 -14.03
C LEU A 192 -3.15 7.65 -13.36
N SER A 193 -4.38 8.12 -13.54
CA SER A 193 -5.61 7.51 -13.04
C SER A 193 -6.47 7.02 -14.20
N TYR A 194 -7.01 5.82 -14.07
CA TYR A 194 -7.96 5.25 -15.03
C TYR A 194 -9.28 6.01 -14.98
N ASP A 195 -9.74 6.49 -16.14
CA ASP A 195 -11.05 7.07 -16.35
C ASP A 195 -11.96 6.02 -17.03
N PRO A 196 -13.04 5.55 -16.37
CA PRO A 196 -13.93 4.54 -16.93
C PRO A 196 -14.87 5.09 -18.02
N GLU A 197 -15.04 6.41 -18.18
CA GLU A 197 -15.83 7.01 -19.26
C GLU A 197 -15.00 7.00 -20.55
N GLU A 198 -13.78 7.52 -20.49
CA GLU A 198 -12.86 7.62 -21.64
C GLU A 198 -12.11 6.30 -21.92
N HIS A 199 -12.11 5.36 -20.97
CA HIS A 199 -11.35 4.10 -21.03
C HIS A 199 -9.83 4.32 -21.18
N GLU A 200 -9.31 5.40 -20.59
CA GLU A 200 -7.91 5.82 -20.70
C GLU A 200 -7.30 6.16 -19.34
N PHE A 201 -5.96 6.10 -19.26
CA PHE A 201 -5.21 6.58 -18.11
C PHE A 201 -4.84 8.05 -18.31
N LEU A 202 -5.43 8.92 -17.51
CA LEU A 202 -5.29 10.37 -17.59
C LEU A 202 -4.67 10.94 -16.31
N PRO A 203 -4.13 12.18 -16.32
CA PRO A 203 -3.75 12.84 -15.09
C PRO A 203 -4.89 12.83 -14.05
N PRO A 204 -4.61 12.51 -12.78
CA PRO A 204 -5.62 12.45 -11.73
C PRO A 204 -6.36 13.78 -11.63
N HIS A 205 -7.68 13.72 -11.70
CA HIS A 205 -8.54 14.88 -11.54
C HIS A 205 -9.68 14.55 -10.56
N SER A 206 -10.06 15.50 -9.73
CA SER A 206 -11.19 15.35 -8.83
C SER A 206 -12.47 15.86 -9.50
N LYS A 207 -13.29 14.97 -10.06
CA LYS A 207 -14.75 15.21 -10.12
C LYS A 207 -15.36 14.96 -8.72
N ILE A 208 -14.78 15.53 -7.66
CA ILE A 208 -15.31 15.35 -6.30
C ILE A 208 -16.46 16.34 -6.10
N SER A 209 -17.67 15.82 -5.88
CA SER A 209 -18.80 16.65 -5.45
C SER A 209 -18.41 17.38 -4.16
N SER A 210 -18.63 18.69 -4.12
CA SER A 210 -18.27 19.60 -3.03
C SER A 210 -19.06 19.32 -1.74
N ARG A 211 -18.82 18.19 -1.08
CA ARG A 211 -19.10 18.09 0.35
C ARG A 211 -17.92 18.72 1.07
N THR A 212 -18.10 19.94 1.55
CA THR A 212 -17.11 20.68 2.34
C THR A 212 -16.59 19.80 3.48
N TRP A 213 -15.28 19.59 3.48
CA TRP A 213 -14.55 18.78 4.44
C TRP A 213 -14.23 19.64 5.66
N PRO A 214 -14.29 19.12 6.90
CA PRO A 214 -13.76 19.84 8.04
C PRO A 214 -12.24 20.01 7.89
N ASN A 215 -11.78 21.25 7.75
CA ASN A 215 -10.37 21.60 7.81
C ASN A 215 -9.85 21.29 9.22
N PHE A 216 -8.95 20.30 9.34
CA PHE A 216 -8.03 20.26 10.47
C PHE A 216 -6.85 21.17 10.13
N ALA A 217 -7.07 22.47 10.28
CA ALA A 217 -6.00 23.45 10.19
C ALA A 217 -5.05 23.22 11.38
N VAL A 218 -3.89 22.62 11.12
CA VAL A 218 -2.75 22.74 12.03
C VAL A 218 -2.25 24.17 11.87
N THR A 219 -2.48 24.99 12.88
CA THR A 219 -1.93 26.35 12.93
C THR A 219 -0.40 26.25 12.84
N GLU A 220 0.19 26.82 11.80
CA GLU A 220 1.64 27.01 11.70
C GLU A 220 2.12 27.98 12.79
N SER A 221 2.41 27.47 13.98
CA SER A 221 3.28 28.17 14.92
C SER A 221 4.67 27.56 14.84
N LYS A 222 5.60 28.25 14.17
CA LYS A 222 7.04 27.96 14.29
C LYS A 222 7.45 28.08 15.76
N PRO A 223 7.87 27.00 16.45
CA PRO A 223 8.44 27.14 17.78
C PRO A 223 9.86 27.70 17.66
N ALA A 224 10.22 28.64 18.52
CA ALA A 224 11.60 29.13 18.66
C ALA A 224 12.55 27.97 19.02
N PRO A 225 13.83 28.03 18.60
CA PRO A 225 14.79 26.97 18.92
C PRO A 225 14.96 26.86 20.44
N PRO A 226 14.95 25.64 21.01
CA PRO A 226 15.12 25.46 22.44
C PRO A 226 16.55 25.80 22.87
N GLU A 227 16.69 26.46 24.02
CA GLU A 227 17.98 26.73 24.65
C GLU A 227 18.74 25.43 24.99
N PRO A 228 20.08 25.42 24.89
CA PRO A 228 20.87 24.23 25.15
C PRO A 228 20.84 23.87 26.64
N LYS A 229 20.31 22.68 26.96
CA LYS A 229 20.37 22.11 28.31
C LYS A 229 21.76 21.51 28.58
N PRO A 230 22.26 21.59 29.83
CA PRO A 230 23.62 21.17 30.16
C PRO A 230 23.80 19.65 30.05
N SER A 231 24.99 19.24 29.60
CA SER A 231 25.37 17.84 29.43
C SER A 231 25.35 17.10 30.77
N ARG A 232 24.59 16.00 30.82
CA ARG A 232 24.75 14.98 31.84
C ARG A 232 25.53 13.82 31.24
N ASN A 233 26.73 13.59 31.77
CA ASN A 233 27.49 12.37 31.53
C ASN A 233 26.70 11.18 32.09
N PHE A 234 26.46 10.17 31.24
CA PHE A 234 25.92 8.89 31.67
C PHE A 234 27.06 7.89 31.84
N PRO A 235 27.15 7.16 32.97
CA PRO A 235 28.09 6.06 33.15
C PRO A 235 27.73 4.88 32.24
N GLU A 236 28.74 4.18 31.74
CA GLU A 236 28.63 2.87 31.11
C GLU A 236 28.30 1.83 32.19
N ASP A 237 27.06 1.36 32.18
CA ASP A 237 26.61 0.00 32.51
C ASP A 237 25.15 0.06 32.97
N GLU A 238 24.24 -0.49 32.16
CA GLU A 238 23.08 -1.30 32.58
C GLU A 238 22.14 -1.54 31.40
N LEU A 239 22.13 -2.79 30.94
CA LEU A 239 21.12 -3.36 30.03
C LEU A 239 19.76 -3.43 30.74
N SER A 240 18.99 -2.35 30.67
CA SER A 240 17.61 -2.33 31.15
C SER A 240 16.79 -1.25 30.44
N ALA A 241 16.03 -1.62 29.41
CA ALA A 241 14.72 -1.04 29.04
C ALA A 241 14.22 -1.56 27.68
N TYR A 242 13.40 -2.62 27.69
CA TYR A 242 12.38 -2.82 26.67
C TYR A 242 11.08 -3.16 27.41
N SER A 243 10.20 -2.17 27.59
CA SER A 243 9.07 -2.22 28.54
C SER A 243 7.70 -2.37 27.87
N TRP A 244 7.58 -3.10 26.75
CA TRP A 244 6.26 -3.30 26.12
C TRP A 244 5.89 -4.77 25.85
N LEU A 245 6.74 -5.72 26.27
CA LEU A 245 6.42 -7.16 26.22
C LEU A 245 6.85 -7.83 27.54
N PRO A 246 5.94 -8.54 28.24
CA PRO A 246 6.32 -9.35 29.40
C PRO A 246 7.40 -10.38 29.00
N ARG A 247 8.44 -10.54 29.83
CA ARG A 247 9.62 -11.40 29.55
C ARG A 247 9.25 -12.82 29.10
N GLU A 248 8.17 -13.38 29.62
CA GLU A 248 7.68 -14.72 29.25
C GLU A 248 7.21 -14.84 27.79
N GLN A 249 6.68 -13.75 27.22
CA GLN A 249 6.17 -13.73 25.85
C GLN A 249 7.29 -13.56 24.81
N ALA A 250 8.32 -12.79 25.14
CA ALA A 250 9.54 -12.68 24.34
C ALA A 250 10.30 -14.02 24.25
N HIS A 251 10.30 -14.83 25.31
CA HIS A 251 10.92 -16.15 25.33
C HIS A 251 10.17 -17.20 24.50
N ARG A 252 8.85 -17.08 24.32
CA ARG A 252 8.05 -18.00 23.48
C ARG A 252 8.25 -17.77 21.97
N ILE A 253 8.48 -16.53 21.54
CA ILE A 253 8.65 -16.19 20.12
C ILE A 253 10.01 -16.67 19.57
N TYR A 254 11.03 -16.85 20.42
CA TYR A 254 12.37 -17.29 20.02
C TYR A 254 12.64 -18.80 20.12
N ARG A 255 11.68 -19.60 20.60
CA ARG A 255 11.80 -21.08 20.69
C ARG A 255 10.62 -21.80 20.02
N GLY A 256 10.32 -21.40 18.78
CA GLY A 256 9.27 -22.01 17.95
C GLY A 256 9.78 -22.37 16.56
N SER A 257 10.85 -23.15 16.48
CA SER A 257 11.21 -23.92 15.29
C SER A 257 11.67 -25.30 15.76
N TYR A 258 10.69 -26.19 15.90
CA TYR A 258 10.81 -27.64 15.74
C TYR A 258 9.51 -28.13 15.11
#